data_AF-A0A8T4ZF30-F1
#
_entry.id   AF-A0A8T4ZF30-F1
#
_cell.length_a   1.000
_cell.length_b   1.000
_cell.length_c   1.000
_cell.angle_alpha   90.00
_cell.angle_beta   90.00
_cell.angle_gamma   90.00
#
_symmetry.space_group_name_H-M   'P 1'
#
loop_
_entity.id
_entity.type
_entity.pdbx_description
1 polymer ?
#
loop_
_entity_poly.entity_id
_entity_poly.type
_entity_poly.pdbx_seq_one_letter_code
_entity_poly.pdbx_strand_id
1 'polypeptide(L)'
;MNLRSITVGFNLRKDSNEETIRKAAGIVATVRRRLTDRYPKVRTTRLCTQPLIEIDGLNPEGGGRLVKEVDRLCRSGGVDWFCIPIGECYDTTHLRFVKTLPTIMRSSEIAFSNVIATRGGRINFEVILECARQVLKISRLRSDGFDNFRFCVSANVKPNGAFFPYSWHRGENGFSIGLEAIDLVIDSVRAGGDLTEIRDRIRKALSTELEKIDSIASEVESE
;
A
#
# COMPACT_ATOMS: atom_id res chain seq x y z
N MET A 1 2.61 -16.86 13.91
CA MET A 1 2.08 -15.74 13.10
C MET A 1 3.09 -15.41 12.01
N ASN A 2 2.64 -15.00 10.82
CA ASN A 2 3.53 -14.59 9.72
C ASN A 2 3.32 -13.10 9.37
N LEU A 3 4.21 -12.54 8.54
CA LEU A 3 4.12 -11.16 8.05
C LEU A 3 3.83 -11.14 6.54
N ARG A 4 2.70 -10.54 6.15
CA ARG A 4 2.32 -10.36 4.74
C ARG A 4 3.16 -9.31 4.05
N SER A 5 3.50 -8.25 4.77
CA SER A 5 4.21 -7.14 4.15
C SER A 5 4.93 -6.22 5.12
N ILE A 6 5.96 -5.57 4.60
CA ILE A 6 6.53 -4.33 5.16
C ILE A 6 6.29 -3.26 4.11
N THR A 7 5.57 -2.20 4.45
CA THR A 7 5.24 -1.09 3.54
C THR A 7 5.83 0.19 4.10
N VAL A 8 6.76 0.82 3.39
CA VAL A 8 7.25 2.18 3.73
C VAL A 8 6.41 3.23 3.03
N GLY A 9 6.12 4.33 3.73
CA GLY A 9 5.41 5.49 3.22
C GLY A 9 6.35 6.67 3.05
N PHE A 10 6.49 7.20 1.84
CA PHE A 10 7.37 8.34 1.53
C PHE A 10 6.76 9.27 0.49
N ASN A 11 7.00 10.58 0.64
CA ASN A 11 6.56 11.58 -0.33
C ASN A 11 7.59 11.75 -1.46
N LEU A 12 7.16 11.53 -2.71
CA LEU A 12 7.95 11.83 -3.91
C LEU A 12 8.09 13.33 -4.13
N ARG A 13 9.23 13.74 -4.69
CA ARG A 13 9.54 15.13 -5.06
C ARG A 13 10.38 15.12 -6.32
N LYS A 14 10.01 15.96 -7.30
CA LYS A 14 10.54 15.96 -8.67
C LYS A 14 12.06 15.80 -8.76
N ASP A 15 12.80 16.48 -7.89
CA ASP A 15 14.27 16.54 -7.96
C ASP A 15 14.98 15.64 -6.95
N SER A 16 14.26 14.83 -6.16
CA SER A 16 14.85 13.97 -5.11
C SER A 16 14.31 12.55 -5.07
N ASN A 17 13.52 12.12 -6.06
CA ASN A 17 12.90 10.79 -6.08
C ASN A 17 13.91 9.64 -5.89
N GLU A 18 15.08 9.72 -6.54
CA GLU A 18 16.12 8.70 -6.42
C GLU A 18 16.64 8.57 -5.00
N GLU A 19 16.96 9.68 -4.35
CA GLU A 19 17.38 9.70 -2.95
C GLU A 19 16.28 9.21 -2.01
N THR A 20 15.05 9.71 -2.20
CA THR A 20 13.87 9.34 -1.42
C THR A 20 13.62 7.83 -1.48
N ILE A 21 13.60 7.24 -2.67
CA ILE A 21 13.30 5.81 -2.85
C ILE A 21 14.44 4.94 -2.35
N ARG A 22 15.70 5.38 -2.54
CA ARG A 22 16.86 4.67 -1.97
C ARG A 22 16.80 4.64 -0.44
N LYS A 23 16.43 5.76 0.21
CA LYS A 23 16.23 5.81 1.67
C LYS A 23 15.10 4.89 2.10
N ALA A 24 13.97 4.93 1.40
CA ALA A 24 12.81 4.08 1.67
C ALA A 24 13.16 2.58 1.57
N ALA A 25 13.88 2.18 0.52
CA ALA A 25 14.37 0.82 0.34
C ALA A 25 15.34 0.38 1.45
N GLY A 26 16.21 1.28 1.90
CA GLY A 26 17.10 1.04 3.05
C GLY A 26 16.33 0.73 4.34
N ILE A 27 15.29 1.52 4.64
CA ILE A 27 14.43 1.28 5.81
C ILE A 27 13.71 -0.07 5.70
N VAL A 28 13.12 -0.37 4.54
CA VAL A 28 12.51 -1.69 4.28
C VAL A 28 13.47 -2.83 4.58
N ALA A 29 14.71 -2.73 4.10
CA ALA A 29 15.73 -3.76 4.31
C ALA A 29 16.09 -3.91 5.79
N THR A 30 16.22 -2.80 6.53
CA THR A 30 16.47 -2.81 7.98
C THR A 30 15.31 -3.43 8.75
N VAL A 31 14.07 -3.01 8.51
CA VAL A 31 12.87 -3.58 9.16
C VAL A 31 12.77 -5.08 8.87
N ARG A 32 12.98 -5.49 7.61
CA ARG A 32 12.97 -6.90 7.22
C ARG A 32 14.01 -7.70 7.98
N ARG A 33 15.25 -7.22 8.02
CA ARG A 33 16.36 -7.87 8.74
C ARG A 33 16.01 -8.06 10.22
N ARG A 34 15.52 -7.02 10.89
CA ARG A 34 15.18 -7.06 12.32
C ARG A 34 14.01 -7.98 12.66
N LEU A 35 13.06 -8.14 11.75
CA LEU A 35 11.93 -9.04 11.94
C LEU A 35 12.21 -10.49 11.53
N THR A 36 13.25 -10.75 10.73
CA THR A 36 13.47 -12.06 10.10
C THR A 36 13.75 -13.17 11.12
N ASP A 37 14.47 -12.88 12.20
CA ASP A 37 14.81 -13.88 13.23
C ASP A 37 13.56 -14.50 13.87
N ARG A 38 12.50 -13.70 14.01
CA ARG A 38 11.23 -14.13 14.62
C ARG A 38 10.15 -14.46 13.59
N TYR A 39 10.17 -13.76 12.46
CA TYR A 39 9.18 -13.85 11.39
C TYR A 39 9.87 -14.07 10.05
N PRO A 40 10.41 -15.27 9.80
CA PRO A 40 11.28 -15.53 8.64
C PRO A 40 10.56 -15.42 7.29
N LYS A 41 9.22 -15.47 7.29
CA LYS A 41 8.38 -15.43 6.09
C LYS A 41 7.73 -14.06 5.92
N VAL A 42 8.53 -13.01 5.72
CA VAL A 42 8.01 -11.74 5.19
C VAL A 42 7.73 -11.93 3.70
N ARG A 43 6.45 -11.87 3.31
CA ARG A 43 6.05 -12.22 1.94
C ARG A 43 6.40 -11.15 0.89
N THR A 44 6.24 -9.87 1.23
CA THR A 44 6.48 -8.78 0.27
C THR A 44 7.02 -7.52 0.94
N THR A 45 7.93 -6.82 0.28
CA THR A 45 8.38 -5.47 0.62
C THR A 45 7.72 -4.44 -0.29
N ARG A 46 7.32 -3.29 0.26
CA ARG A 46 6.46 -2.35 -0.47
C ARG A 46 6.81 -0.90 -0.21
N LEU A 47 6.62 -0.05 -1.22
CA LEU A 47 6.63 1.41 -1.10
C LEU A 47 5.22 1.96 -1.34
N CYS A 48 4.81 2.98 -0.60
CA CYS A 48 3.59 3.71 -0.84
C CYS A 48 3.88 5.22 -0.86
N THR A 49 3.34 5.92 -1.85
CA THR A 49 3.56 7.36 -2.02
C THR A 49 2.33 8.17 -1.58
N GLN A 50 2.49 9.49 -1.50
CA GLN A 50 1.34 10.38 -1.48
C GLN A 50 0.50 10.22 -2.75
N PRO A 51 -0.78 10.65 -2.70
CA PRO A 51 -1.61 10.83 -3.89
C PRO A 51 -0.92 11.61 -5.01
N LEU A 52 -1.06 11.15 -6.26
CA LEU A 52 -0.55 11.85 -7.44
C LEU A 52 -1.11 13.27 -7.58
N ILE A 53 -2.36 13.47 -7.17
CA ILE A 53 -3.02 14.79 -7.16
C ILE A 53 -2.37 15.77 -6.17
N GLU A 54 -1.57 15.28 -5.22
CA GLU A 54 -0.85 16.07 -4.21
C GLU A 54 0.63 16.29 -4.59
N ILE A 55 1.09 15.80 -5.74
CA ILE A 55 2.47 16.02 -6.19
C ILE A 55 2.57 17.35 -6.94
N ASP A 56 3.31 18.29 -6.35
CA ASP A 56 3.52 19.62 -6.91
C ASP A 56 4.06 19.57 -8.35
N GLY A 57 3.38 20.26 -9.26
CA GLY A 57 3.76 20.38 -10.67
C GLY A 57 3.55 19.13 -11.52
N LEU A 58 3.00 18.04 -10.96
CA LEU A 58 2.64 16.86 -11.74
C LEU A 58 1.34 17.12 -12.51
N ASN A 59 1.38 16.92 -13.82
CA ASN A 59 0.19 16.85 -14.66
C ASN A 59 -0.22 15.38 -14.91
N PRO A 60 -1.50 15.11 -15.23
CA PRO A 60 -2.00 13.76 -15.50
C PRO A 60 -1.20 12.98 -16.55
N GLU A 61 -0.74 13.66 -17.60
CA GLU A 61 0.02 13.07 -18.71
C GLU A 61 1.45 12.67 -18.30
N GLY A 62 2.00 13.27 -17.25
CA GLY A 62 3.30 12.97 -16.68
C GLY A 62 3.31 11.73 -15.79
N GLY A 63 2.16 11.26 -15.31
CA GLY A 63 2.06 10.16 -14.35
C GLY A 63 2.75 8.88 -14.79
N GLY A 64 2.64 8.51 -16.08
CA GLY A 64 3.33 7.32 -16.62
C GLY A 64 4.85 7.42 -16.56
N ARG A 65 5.42 8.61 -16.81
CA ARG A 65 6.88 8.82 -16.71
C ARG A 65 7.36 8.68 -15.27
N LEU A 66 6.63 9.28 -14.33
CA LEU A 66 6.93 9.15 -12.90
C LEU A 66 6.86 7.69 -12.44
N VAL A 67 5.81 6.96 -12.80
CA VAL A 67 5.64 5.54 -12.43
C VAL A 67 6.78 4.68 -12.98
N LYS A 68 7.22 4.94 -14.21
CA LYS A 68 8.35 4.23 -14.81
C LYS A 68 9.67 4.51 -14.08
N GLU A 69 9.88 5.74 -13.65
CA GLU A 69 11.04 6.14 -12.84
C GLU A 69 11.03 5.42 -11.48
N VAL A 70 9.88 5.43 -10.79
CA VAL A 70 9.68 4.76 -9.49
C VAL A 70 9.88 3.26 -9.63
N ASP A 71 9.37 2.62 -10.69
CA ASP A 71 9.58 1.19 -10.96
C ASP A 71 11.07 0.84 -11.02
N ARG A 72 11.85 1.57 -11.82
CA ARG A 72 13.29 1.37 -11.94
C ARG A 72 13.97 1.44 -10.56
N LEU A 73 13.64 2.48 -9.79
CA LEU A 73 14.24 2.73 -8.48
C LEU A 73 13.85 1.66 -7.46
N CYS A 74 12.57 1.30 -7.38
CA CYS A 74 12.07 0.22 -6.50
C CYS A 74 12.72 -1.12 -6.82
N ARG A 75 12.80 -1.51 -8.10
CA ARG A 75 13.47 -2.76 -8.52
C ARG A 75 14.96 -2.75 -8.13
N SER A 76 15.66 -1.63 -8.33
CA SER A 76 17.07 -1.50 -7.94
C SER A 76 17.29 -1.58 -6.42
N GLY A 77 16.29 -1.16 -5.63
CA GLY A 77 16.32 -1.18 -4.17
C GLY A 77 15.77 -2.46 -3.52
N GLY A 78 15.32 -3.45 -4.29
CA GLY A 78 14.73 -4.68 -3.74
C GLY A 78 13.35 -4.48 -3.10
N VAL A 79 12.59 -3.50 -3.59
CA VAL A 79 11.17 -3.31 -3.23
C VAL A 79 10.31 -4.11 -4.21
N ASP A 80 9.56 -5.08 -3.69
CA ASP A 80 8.77 -6.01 -4.52
C ASP A 80 7.60 -5.31 -5.24
N TRP A 81 6.92 -4.37 -4.57
CA TRP A 81 5.73 -3.67 -5.10
C TRP A 81 5.70 -2.22 -4.67
N PHE A 82 5.02 -1.35 -5.42
CA PHE A 82 4.76 0.01 -4.94
C PHE A 82 3.35 0.49 -5.27
N CYS A 83 2.77 1.31 -4.41
CA CYS A 83 1.46 1.92 -4.62
C CYS A 83 1.60 3.42 -4.83
N ILE A 84 1.13 3.87 -6.00
CA ILE A 84 0.98 5.28 -6.37
C ILE A 84 -0.53 5.57 -6.46
N PRO A 85 -1.15 6.02 -5.35
CA PRO A 85 -2.57 6.36 -5.33
C PRO A 85 -2.85 7.59 -6.21
N ILE A 86 -4.01 7.64 -6.84
CA ILE A 86 -4.54 8.90 -7.37
C ILE A 86 -4.99 9.79 -6.20
N GLY A 87 -5.64 9.20 -5.18
CA GLY A 87 -6.12 9.88 -3.97
C GLY A 87 -7.60 10.24 -3.96
N GLU A 88 -7.97 11.19 -3.11
CA GLU A 88 -9.34 11.69 -2.96
C GLU A 88 -9.76 12.54 -4.17
N CYS A 89 -10.49 11.94 -5.11
CA CYS A 89 -10.94 12.62 -6.33
C CYS A 89 -12.29 13.31 -6.11
N TYR A 90 -12.38 14.62 -6.42
CA TYR A 90 -13.62 15.38 -6.21
C TYR A 90 -13.89 16.46 -7.27
N ASP A 91 -12.96 16.75 -8.17
CA ASP A 91 -13.15 17.75 -9.22
C ASP A 91 -12.72 17.24 -10.62
N THR A 92 -12.91 18.07 -11.63
CA THR A 92 -12.61 17.77 -13.03
C THR A 92 -11.12 17.59 -13.29
N THR A 93 -10.25 18.25 -12.53
CA THR A 93 -8.79 18.08 -12.61
C THR A 93 -8.39 16.71 -12.09
N HIS A 94 -8.95 16.28 -10.96
CA HIS A 94 -8.70 14.95 -10.38
C HIS A 94 -9.21 13.84 -11.31
N LEU A 95 -10.36 14.05 -11.97
CA LEU A 95 -10.87 13.13 -12.98
C LEU A 95 -9.92 12.93 -14.16
N ARG A 96 -9.08 13.93 -14.51
CA ARG A 96 -8.05 13.73 -15.54
C ARG A 96 -7.00 12.72 -15.11
N PHE A 97 -6.59 12.71 -13.85
CA PHE A 97 -5.70 11.66 -13.32
C PHE A 97 -6.35 10.28 -13.35
N VAL A 98 -7.63 10.17 -12.99
CA VAL A 98 -8.38 8.91 -13.11
C VAL A 98 -8.35 8.42 -14.57
N LYS A 99 -8.58 9.31 -15.54
CA LYS A 99 -8.56 8.98 -16.97
C LYS A 99 -7.21 8.48 -17.48
N THR A 100 -6.09 8.85 -16.85
CA THR A 100 -4.74 8.40 -17.26
C THR A 100 -4.30 7.10 -16.59
N LEU A 101 -5.11 6.51 -15.70
CA LEU A 101 -4.81 5.25 -15.02
C LEU A 101 -4.32 4.13 -15.95
N PRO A 102 -4.94 3.82 -17.10
CA PRO A 102 -4.43 2.75 -17.97
C PRO A 102 -2.99 3.01 -18.46
N THR A 103 -2.62 4.26 -18.68
CA THR A 103 -1.25 4.64 -19.05
C THR A 103 -0.29 4.51 -17.88
N ILE A 104 -0.70 4.93 -16.69
CA ILE A 104 0.05 4.71 -15.45
C ILE A 104 0.29 3.21 -15.23
N MET A 105 -0.77 2.39 -15.26
CA MET A 105 -0.69 0.95 -15.02
C MET A 105 0.13 0.20 -16.08
N ARG A 106 0.15 0.66 -17.34
CA ARG A 106 1.04 0.12 -18.38
C ARG A 106 2.52 0.44 -18.16
N SER A 107 2.83 1.46 -17.38
CA SER A 107 4.21 1.94 -17.21
C SER A 107 5.03 1.08 -16.24
N SER A 108 4.39 0.14 -15.53
CA SER A 108 5.03 -0.74 -14.57
C SER A 108 4.19 -1.99 -14.31
N GLU A 109 4.86 -3.13 -14.15
CA GLU A 109 4.23 -4.41 -13.79
C GLU A 109 4.06 -4.60 -12.27
N ILE A 110 4.80 -3.83 -11.45
CA ILE A 110 4.78 -3.92 -9.98
C ILE A 110 4.08 -2.72 -9.31
N ALA A 111 3.61 -1.75 -10.11
CA ALA A 111 2.83 -0.61 -9.65
C ALA A 111 1.38 -0.99 -9.34
N PHE A 112 0.90 -0.47 -8.21
CA PHE A 112 -0.48 -0.50 -7.73
C PHE A 112 -1.01 0.93 -7.70
N SER A 113 -2.31 1.09 -7.87
CA SER A 113 -2.96 2.39 -7.73
C SER A 113 -4.36 2.25 -7.14
N ASN A 114 -4.85 3.33 -6.54
CA ASN A 114 -6.22 3.42 -6.08
C ASN A 114 -6.78 4.84 -6.23
N VAL A 115 -8.11 4.90 -6.30
CA VAL A 115 -8.87 6.15 -6.20
C VAL A 115 -9.74 6.07 -4.95
N ILE A 116 -9.67 7.09 -4.11
CA ILE A 116 -10.54 7.24 -2.93
C ILE A 116 -11.78 8.00 -3.40
N ALA A 117 -12.90 7.29 -3.53
CA ALA A 117 -14.15 7.81 -4.09
C ALA A 117 -15.04 8.53 -3.06
N THR A 118 -14.54 8.70 -1.84
CA THR A 118 -15.25 9.36 -0.74
C THR A 118 -14.47 10.52 -0.18
N ARG A 119 -15.14 11.64 0.11
CA ARG A 119 -14.58 12.77 0.86
C ARG A 119 -15.63 13.36 1.78
N GLY A 120 -15.27 13.62 3.05
CA GLY A 120 -16.20 14.16 4.04
C GLY A 120 -17.48 13.32 4.23
N GLY A 121 -17.36 11.99 4.14
CA GLY A 121 -18.49 11.06 4.25
C GLY A 121 -19.43 11.01 3.04
N ARG A 122 -19.11 11.70 1.93
CA ARG A 122 -19.91 11.71 0.71
C ARG A 122 -19.23 10.93 -0.40
N ILE A 123 -20.03 10.27 -1.22
CA ILE A 123 -19.59 9.52 -2.41
C ILE A 123 -19.63 10.44 -3.64
N ASN A 124 -18.60 10.41 -4.47
CA ASN A 124 -18.61 11.04 -5.79
C ASN A 124 -18.94 10.02 -6.89
N PHE A 125 -20.20 10.04 -7.37
CA PHE A 125 -20.66 9.09 -8.38
C PHE A 125 -20.00 9.29 -9.75
N GLU A 126 -19.62 10.50 -10.13
CA GLU A 126 -18.91 10.75 -11.39
C GLU A 126 -17.54 10.07 -11.38
N VAL A 127 -16.81 10.21 -10.28
CA VAL A 127 -15.52 9.52 -10.06
C VAL A 127 -15.71 8.01 -10.07
N ILE A 128 -16.73 7.47 -9.42
CA ILE A 128 -17.00 6.02 -9.42
C ILE A 128 -17.27 5.52 -10.85
N LEU A 129 -18.13 6.21 -11.60
CA LEU A 129 -18.45 5.82 -12.98
C LEU A 129 -17.21 5.87 -13.86
N GLU A 130 -16.35 6.89 -13.68
CA GLU A 130 -15.10 6.96 -14.42
C GLU A 130 -14.16 5.81 -14.02
N CYS A 131 -14.00 5.54 -12.72
CA CYS A 131 -13.20 4.41 -12.25
C CYS A 131 -13.69 3.07 -12.80
N ALA A 132 -15.01 2.84 -12.88
CA ALA A 132 -15.57 1.63 -13.47
C ALA A 132 -15.15 1.46 -14.95
N ARG A 133 -15.10 2.55 -15.73
CA ARG A 133 -14.56 2.52 -17.09
C ARG A 133 -13.07 2.16 -17.10
N GLN A 134 -12.31 2.66 -16.13
CA GLN A 134 -10.88 2.38 -16.04
C GLN A 134 -10.60 0.94 -15.59
N VAL A 135 -11.39 0.36 -14.68
CA VAL A 135 -11.34 -1.07 -14.33
C VAL A 135 -11.45 -1.93 -15.60
N LEU A 136 -12.43 -1.66 -16.46
CA LEU A 136 -12.61 -2.39 -17.73
C LEU A 136 -11.46 -2.20 -18.71
N LYS A 137 -10.83 -1.02 -18.74
CA LYS A 137 -9.67 -0.76 -19.61
C LYS A 137 -8.42 -1.45 -19.08
N ILE A 138 -8.20 -1.40 -17.77
CA ILE A 138 -7.05 -1.99 -17.09
C ILE A 138 -7.10 -3.53 -17.20
N SER A 139 -8.27 -4.14 -17.01
CA SER A 139 -8.42 -5.60 -17.11
C SER A 139 -8.09 -6.18 -18.49
N ARG A 140 -8.03 -5.34 -19.53
CA ARG A 140 -7.74 -5.71 -20.92
C ARG A 140 -6.32 -5.36 -21.36
N LEU A 141 -5.50 -4.78 -20.49
CA LEU A 141 -4.11 -4.44 -20.79
C LEU A 141 -3.27 -5.70 -21.01
N ARG A 142 -3.46 -6.71 -20.16
CA ARG A 142 -2.90 -8.05 -20.31
C ARG A 142 -4.01 -9.06 -20.58
N SER A 143 -3.69 -10.09 -21.35
CA SER A 143 -4.62 -11.17 -21.70
C SER A 143 -4.98 -12.07 -20.50
N ASP A 144 -4.15 -12.12 -19.47
CA ASP A 144 -4.36 -12.90 -18.24
C ASP A 144 -5.20 -12.16 -17.18
N GLY A 145 -5.56 -10.89 -17.43
CA GLY A 145 -6.35 -10.07 -16.52
C GLY A 145 -5.62 -9.65 -15.23
N PHE A 146 -4.34 -9.96 -15.07
CA PHE A 146 -3.57 -9.68 -13.86
C PHE A 146 -3.57 -8.19 -13.51
N ASP A 147 -3.62 -7.31 -14.51
CA ASP A 147 -3.62 -5.86 -14.28
C ASP A 147 -4.82 -5.36 -13.48
N ASN A 148 -5.94 -6.08 -13.50
CA ASN A 148 -7.10 -5.75 -12.68
C ASN A 148 -6.83 -5.92 -11.19
N PHE A 149 -5.90 -6.78 -10.79
CA PHE A 149 -5.46 -6.94 -9.39
C PHE A 149 -4.72 -5.70 -8.86
N ARG A 150 -4.14 -4.90 -9.76
CA ARG A 150 -3.25 -3.78 -9.41
C ARG A 150 -3.99 -2.46 -9.21
N PHE A 151 -5.30 -2.41 -9.43
CA PHE A 151 -6.11 -1.20 -9.28
C PHE A 151 -7.34 -1.45 -8.41
N CYS A 152 -7.72 -0.47 -7.59
CA CYS A 152 -9.02 -0.48 -6.92
C CYS A 152 -9.65 0.91 -6.78
N VAL A 153 -10.93 0.90 -6.44
CA VAL A 153 -11.65 2.06 -5.90
C VAL A 153 -11.90 1.81 -4.42
N SER A 154 -11.59 2.77 -3.58
CA SER A 154 -11.70 2.66 -2.14
C SER A 154 -12.61 3.74 -1.55
N ALA A 155 -13.11 3.48 -0.34
CA ALA A 155 -13.96 4.39 0.42
C ALA A 155 -13.55 4.35 1.90
N ASN A 156 -13.44 5.52 2.53
CA ASN A 156 -13.09 5.66 3.95
C ASN A 156 -11.78 4.95 4.38
N VAL A 157 -10.79 4.88 3.49
CA VAL A 157 -9.47 4.30 3.80
C VAL A 157 -8.57 5.36 4.41
N LYS A 158 -8.12 5.12 5.65
CA LYS A 158 -7.13 5.97 6.35
C LYS A 158 -5.74 5.82 5.71
N PRO A 159 -4.88 6.87 5.80
CA PRO A 159 -3.51 6.78 5.29
C PRO A 159 -2.66 5.80 6.09
N ASN A 160 -1.51 5.44 5.54
CA ASN A 160 -0.45 4.66 6.19
C ASN A 160 -0.89 3.25 6.60
N GLY A 161 -1.78 2.64 5.81
CA GLY A 161 -2.12 1.22 5.92
C GLY A 161 -1.20 0.33 5.08
N ALA A 162 -0.97 -0.91 5.51
CA ALA A 162 -0.11 -1.89 4.80
C ALA A 162 -0.86 -2.78 3.78
N PHE A 163 -2.02 -2.34 3.26
CA PHE A 163 -2.87 -3.18 2.43
C PHE A 163 -3.09 -2.63 1.01
N PHE A 164 -2.53 -3.35 0.04
CA PHE A 164 -2.61 -3.00 -1.38
C PHE A 164 -3.86 -3.60 -2.03
N PRO A 165 -4.41 -2.96 -3.08
CA PRO A 165 -4.04 -1.64 -3.66
C PRO A 165 -4.41 -0.39 -2.86
N TYR A 166 -5.04 -0.46 -1.68
CA TYR A 166 -5.72 0.69 -1.07
C TYR A 166 -4.79 1.63 -0.30
N SER A 167 -3.57 1.19 -0.03
CA SER A 167 -2.57 1.99 0.67
C SER A 167 -2.36 3.34 -0.01
N TRP A 168 -2.24 4.37 0.81
CA TRP A 168 -1.75 5.68 0.45
C TRP A 168 -0.96 6.24 1.62
N HIS A 169 0.03 7.07 1.34
CA HIS A 169 0.87 7.67 2.36
C HIS A 169 0.44 9.11 2.63
N ARG A 170 0.48 9.52 3.90
CA ARG A 170 0.30 10.90 4.33
C ARG A 170 1.14 11.20 5.56
N GLY A 171 1.73 12.39 5.59
CA GLY A 171 2.47 12.90 6.74
C GLY A 171 3.96 12.57 6.69
N GLU A 172 4.51 12.22 7.83
CA GLU A 172 5.93 11.93 8.00
C GLU A 172 6.28 10.54 7.48
N ASN A 173 7.51 10.39 6.98
CA ASN A 173 8.00 9.11 6.47
C ASN A 173 7.92 8.06 7.58
N GLY A 174 7.48 6.86 7.23
CA GLY A 174 7.34 5.77 8.20
C GLY A 174 7.13 4.43 7.52
N PHE A 175 6.78 3.42 8.31
CA PHE A 175 6.46 2.10 7.78
C PHE A 175 5.28 1.46 8.49
N SER A 176 4.71 0.45 7.85
CA SER A 176 3.56 -0.30 8.33
C SER A 176 3.76 -1.78 8.04
N ILE A 177 3.37 -2.61 9.00
CA ILE A 177 3.55 -4.06 8.92
C ILE A 177 2.19 -4.71 8.69
N GLY A 178 2.09 -5.50 7.62
CA GLY A 178 0.92 -6.31 7.31
C GLY A 178 1.04 -7.69 7.96
N LEU A 179 0.04 -8.09 8.73
CA LEU A 179 0.05 -9.32 9.52
C LEU A 179 -0.73 -10.45 8.86
N GLU A 180 -0.31 -11.68 9.10
CA GLU A 180 -1.06 -12.91 8.82
C GLU A 180 -1.32 -13.66 10.13
N ALA A 181 -2.44 -13.32 10.75
CA ALA A 181 -2.80 -13.80 12.08
C ALA A 181 -3.90 -14.89 12.08
N ILE A 182 -4.35 -15.34 10.91
CA ILE A 182 -5.50 -16.25 10.82
C ILE A 182 -5.26 -17.59 11.52
N ASP A 183 -4.07 -18.17 11.40
CA ASP A 183 -3.74 -19.44 12.05
C ASP A 183 -3.84 -19.32 13.58
N LEU A 184 -3.38 -18.20 14.14
CA LEU A 184 -3.46 -17.92 15.58
C LEU A 184 -4.91 -17.85 16.06
N VAL A 185 -5.79 -17.24 15.26
CA VAL A 185 -7.23 -17.21 15.54
C VAL A 185 -7.84 -18.60 15.45
N ILE A 186 -7.52 -19.36 14.40
CA ILE A 186 -8.02 -20.73 14.19
C ILE A 186 -7.60 -21.65 15.34
N ASP A 187 -6.32 -21.60 15.75
CA ASP A 187 -5.80 -22.42 16.85
C ASP A 187 -6.47 -22.05 18.18
N SER A 188 -6.73 -20.75 18.39
CA SER A 188 -7.48 -20.28 19.55
C SER A 188 -8.91 -20.82 19.57
N VAL A 189 -9.58 -20.91 18.42
CA VAL A 189 -10.93 -21.48 18.33
C VAL A 189 -10.91 -23.00 18.51
N ARG A 190 -9.94 -23.70 17.90
CA ARG A 190 -9.80 -25.16 17.97
C ARG A 190 -9.55 -25.69 19.38
N ALA A 191 -8.93 -24.90 20.24
CA ALA A 191 -8.74 -25.25 21.64
C ALA A 191 -10.06 -25.31 22.46
N GLY A 192 -11.20 -24.95 21.87
CA GLY A 192 -12.53 -25.09 22.48
C GLY A 192 -12.80 -24.13 23.63
N GLY A 193 -13.96 -24.29 24.27
CA GLY A 193 -14.45 -23.39 25.32
C GLY A 193 -15.66 -22.56 24.86
N ASP A 194 -16.18 -21.72 25.74
CA ASP A 194 -17.25 -20.80 25.41
C ASP A 194 -16.75 -19.58 24.62
N LEU A 195 -17.68 -18.75 24.12
CA LEU A 195 -17.34 -17.58 23.29
C LEU A 195 -16.49 -16.54 24.02
N THR A 196 -16.66 -16.40 25.34
CA THR A 196 -15.88 -15.48 26.17
C THR A 196 -14.45 -15.98 26.31
N GLU A 197 -14.28 -17.26 26.60
CA GLU A 197 -12.98 -17.91 26.70
C GLU A 197 -12.21 -17.85 25.38
N ILE A 198 -12.89 -18.14 24.26
CA ILE A 198 -12.30 -18.05 22.91
C ILE A 198 -11.86 -16.62 22.60
N ARG A 199 -12.72 -15.63 22.88
CA ARG A 199 -12.40 -14.20 22.67
C ARG A 199 -11.16 -13.80 23.47
N ASP A 200 -11.11 -14.16 24.74
CA ASP A 200 -10.02 -13.76 25.63
C ASP A 200 -8.71 -14.44 25.24
N ARG A 201 -8.77 -15.69 24.75
CA ARG A 201 -7.63 -16.40 24.18
C ARG A 201 -7.11 -15.74 22.91
N ILE A 202 -7.99 -15.40 21.96
CA ILE A 202 -7.63 -14.69 20.73
C ILE A 202 -6.97 -13.35 21.09
N ARG A 203 -7.59 -12.57 21.99
CA ARG A 203 -7.06 -11.28 22.42
C ARG A 203 -5.67 -11.42 23.00
N LYS A 204 -5.48 -12.35 23.95
CA LYS A 204 -4.18 -12.60 24.59
C LYS A 204 -3.13 -12.99 23.55
N ALA A 205 -3.43 -13.94 22.69
CA ALA A 205 -2.50 -14.43 21.68
C ALA A 205 -2.11 -13.33 20.68
N LEU A 206 -3.07 -12.53 20.21
CA LEU A 206 -2.79 -11.38 19.34
C LEU A 206 -1.96 -10.31 20.06
N SER A 207 -2.36 -9.86 21.25
CA SER A 207 -1.65 -8.84 22.02
C SER A 207 -0.18 -9.22 22.25
N THR A 208 0.08 -10.44 22.68
CA THR A 208 1.45 -10.92 22.90
C THR A 208 2.31 -10.84 21.65
N GLU A 209 1.76 -11.20 20.48
CA GLU A 209 2.52 -11.13 19.22
C GLU A 209 2.67 -9.70 18.69
N LEU A 210 1.64 -8.86 18.87
CA LEU A 210 1.67 -7.44 18.50
C LEU A 210 2.69 -6.65 19.33
N GLU A 211 2.75 -6.86 20.65
CA GLU A 211 3.72 -6.20 21.54
C GLU A 211 5.16 -6.48 21.12
N LYS A 212 5.45 -7.70 20.65
CA LYS A 212 6.79 -8.07 20.17
C LYS A 212 7.13 -7.39 18.85
N ILE A 213 6.16 -7.28 17.93
CA ILE A 213 6.36 -6.57 16.67
C ILE A 213 6.57 -5.09 16.93
N ASP A 214 5.75 -4.52 17.81
CA ASP A 214 5.81 -3.11 18.19
C ASP A 214 7.17 -2.76 18.78
N SER A 215 7.66 -3.54 19.75
CA SER A 215 9.00 -3.36 20.33
C SER A 215 10.10 -3.33 19.25
N ILE A 216 10.10 -4.29 18.32
CA ILE A 216 11.11 -4.32 17.24
C ILE A 216 10.94 -3.13 16.29
N ALA A 217 9.70 -2.73 16.00
CA ALA A 217 9.41 -1.61 15.11
C ALA A 217 9.87 -0.27 15.73
N SER A 218 9.59 -0.04 17.02
CA SER A 218 10.01 1.17 17.73
C SER A 218 11.52 1.32 17.84
N GLU A 219 12.25 0.20 17.98
CA GLU A 219 13.71 0.22 17.92
C GLU A 219 14.22 0.71 16.56
N VAL A 220 13.59 0.25 15.46
CA VAL A 220 13.97 0.69 14.10
C VAL A 220 13.59 2.14 13.84
N GLU A 221 12.48 2.62 14.39
CA GLU A 221 12.04 4.02 14.26
C GLU A 221 12.99 5.00 14.97
N SER A 222 13.69 4.54 16.00
CA SER A 222 14.60 5.36 16.81
C SER A 222 16.03 5.48 16.24
N GLU A 223 16.34 4.79 15.14
CA GLU A 223 17.63 4.81 14.44
C GLU A 223 17.71 5.89 13.34
#